data_AF-A0A0M7BCZ7-F1
#
_entry.id   AF-A0A0M7BCZ7-F1
#
_cell.length_a   1.000
_cell.length_b   1.000
_cell.length_c   1.000
_cell.angle_alpha   90.00
_cell.angle_beta   90.00
_cell.angle_gamma   90.00
#
_symmetry.space_group_name_H-M   'P 1'
#
loop_
_entity.id
_entity.type
_entity.pdbx_description
1 polymer ?
#
loop_
_entity_poly.entity_id
_entity_poly.type
_entity_poly.pdbx_seq_one_letter_code
_entity_poly.pdbx_strand_id
1 'polypeptide(L)'
;MPKIDEQIAVVARKIEQNRNRLKDLKGRATKQDRKDDARRKLLYGAAYLAALPSLSTDAQKRSLERVEACITRPKDREFLGLEPLKDTNSHSKISKDADKAVTADLPFASSPTSE
;
A
#
# COMPACT_ATOMS: atom_id res chain seq x y z
N MET A 1 -47.62 -30.34 -12.06
CA MET A 1 -47.40 -31.01 -10.76
C MET A 1 -46.78 -29.99 -9.79
N PRO A 2 -47.60 -29.23 -9.05
CA PRO A 2 -47.15 -28.07 -8.25
C PRO A 2 -46.25 -28.41 -7.04
N LYS A 3 -46.22 -29.68 -6.63
CA LYS A 3 -45.52 -30.15 -5.43
C LYS A 3 -43.99 -30.12 -5.53
N ILE A 4 -43.45 -30.18 -6.76
CA ILE A 4 -41.99 -30.10 -7.00
C ILE A 4 -41.55 -28.63 -7.04
N ASP A 5 -42.33 -27.76 -7.69
CA ASP A 5 -42.02 -26.32 -7.77
C ASP A 5 -42.02 -25.66 -6.38
N GLU A 6 -42.93 -26.05 -5.50
CA GLU A 6 -42.93 -25.62 -4.09
C GLU A 6 -41.68 -26.09 -3.34
N GLN A 7 -41.22 -27.32 -3.57
CA GLN A 7 -39.98 -27.84 -2.97
C GLN A 7 -38.76 -27.07 -3.48
N ILE A 8 -38.71 -26.76 -4.78
CA ILE A 8 -37.66 -25.92 -5.38
C ILE A 8 -37.65 -24.53 -4.73
N ALA A 9 -38.82 -23.90 -4.55
CA ALA A 9 -38.92 -22.58 -3.93
C ALA A 9 -38.48 -22.58 -2.44
N VAL A 10 -38.76 -23.66 -1.71
CA VAL A 10 -38.29 -23.82 -0.31
C VAL A 10 -36.77 -23.99 -0.28
N VAL A 11 -36.19 -24.80 -1.16
CA VAL A 11 -34.75 -25.00 -1.23
C VAL A 11 -34.03 -23.73 -1.69
N ALA A 12 -34.55 -23.01 -2.68
CA ALA A 12 -34.00 -21.74 -3.16
C ALA A 12 -33.93 -20.70 -2.04
N ARG A 13 -35.00 -20.55 -1.24
CA ARG A 13 -35.00 -19.67 -0.06
C ARG A 13 -33.94 -20.07 0.97
N LYS A 14 -33.75 -21.36 1.22
CA LYS A 14 -32.69 -21.84 2.14
C LYS A 14 -31.29 -21.54 1.61
N ILE A 15 -31.07 -21.67 0.30
CA ILE A 15 -29.79 -21.33 -0.33
C ILE A 15 -29.50 -19.85 -0.15
N GLU A 16 -30.47 -18.98 -0.41
CA GLU A 16 -30.31 -17.53 -0.24
C GLU A 16 -30.01 -17.16 1.22
N GLN A 17 -30.76 -17.71 2.18
CA GLN A 17 -30.50 -17.51 3.61
C GLN A 17 -29.09 -17.96 4.00
N ASN A 18 -28.64 -19.12 3.53
CA ASN A 18 -27.30 -19.63 3.83
C ASN A 18 -26.20 -18.79 3.17
N ARG A 19 -26.43 -18.26 1.96
CA ARG A 19 -25.51 -17.33 1.30
C ARG A 19 -25.36 -16.03 2.10
N ASN A 20 -26.46 -15.48 2.59
CA ASN A 20 -26.42 -14.27 3.43
C ASN A 20 -25.68 -14.53 4.74
N ARG A 21 -25.95 -15.64 5.42
CA ARG A 21 -25.20 -16.07 6.62
C ARG A 21 -23.71 -16.23 6.35
N LEU A 22 -23.33 -16.82 5.21
CA LEU A 22 -21.94 -16.97 4.82
C LEU A 22 -21.27 -15.61 4.60
N LYS A 23 -21.94 -14.66 3.95
CA LYS A 23 -21.45 -13.29 3.77
C LYS A 23 -21.21 -12.60 5.11
N ASP A 24 -22.16 -12.73 6.04
CA ASP A 24 -22.04 -12.13 7.38
C ASP A 24 -20.88 -12.76 8.18
N LEU A 25 -20.74 -14.08 8.14
CA LEU A 25 -19.63 -14.78 8.79
C LEU A 25 -18.27 -14.37 8.22
N LYS A 26 -18.15 -14.23 6.88
CA LYS A 26 -16.94 -13.68 6.26
C LYS A 26 -16.67 -12.23 6.69
N GLY A 27 -17.72 -11.42 6.79
CA GLY A 27 -17.62 -10.06 7.33
C GLY A 27 -17.14 -10.03 8.78
N ARG A 28 -17.56 -10.99 9.61
CA ARG A 28 -17.08 -11.13 10.99
C ARG A 28 -15.63 -11.61 11.06
N ALA A 29 -15.27 -12.59 10.26
CA ALA A 29 -13.89 -13.10 10.18
C ALA A 29 -12.91 -11.99 9.79
N THR A 30 -13.19 -11.25 8.70
CA THR A 30 -12.35 -10.14 8.26
C THR A 30 -12.24 -9.02 9.30
N LYS A 31 -13.31 -8.72 10.04
CA LYS A 31 -13.26 -7.77 11.18
C LYS A 31 -12.37 -8.29 12.30
N GLN A 32 -12.41 -9.59 12.58
CA GLN A 32 -11.56 -10.21 13.59
C GLN A 32 -10.09 -10.18 13.16
N ASP A 33 -9.79 -10.54 11.92
CA ASP A 33 -8.43 -10.50 11.37
C ASP A 33 -7.81 -9.10 11.46
N ARG A 34 -8.60 -8.05 11.17
CA ARG A 34 -8.16 -6.66 11.32
C ARG A 34 -7.87 -6.28 12.76
N LYS A 35 -8.68 -6.75 13.72
CA LYS A 35 -8.45 -6.53 15.15
C LYS A 35 -7.20 -7.25 15.63
N ASP A 36 -7.00 -8.48 15.20
CA ASP A 36 -5.85 -9.29 15.58
C ASP A 36 -4.56 -8.75 14.97
N ASP A 37 -4.60 -8.29 13.71
CA ASP A 37 -3.47 -7.60 13.07
C ASP A 37 -3.13 -6.26 13.76
N ALA A 38 -4.16 -5.45 14.10
CA ALA A 38 -3.95 -4.22 14.85
C ALA A 38 -3.34 -4.51 16.24
N ARG A 39 -3.84 -5.53 16.94
CA ARG A 39 -3.31 -5.97 18.23
C ARG A 39 -1.87 -6.46 18.11
N ARG A 40 -1.56 -7.25 17.08
CA ARG A 40 -0.20 -7.74 16.80
C ARG A 40 0.75 -6.56 16.60
N LYS A 41 0.41 -5.61 15.73
CA LYS A 41 1.23 -4.41 15.47
C LYS A 41 1.47 -3.59 16.74
N LEU A 42 0.42 -3.40 17.55
CA LEU A 42 0.51 -2.68 18.82
C LEU A 42 1.45 -3.39 19.82
N LEU A 43 1.30 -4.70 20.00
CA LEU A 43 2.13 -5.48 20.93
C LEU A 43 3.60 -5.48 20.52
N TYR A 44 3.89 -5.72 19.24
CA TYR A 44 5.28 -5.69 18.76
C TYR A 44 5.87 -4.28 18.84
N GLY A 45 5.11 -3.24 18.51
CA GLY A 45 5.57 -1.85 18.66
C GLY A 45 5.89 -1.49 20.11
N ALA A 46 5.00 -1.84 21.05
CA ALA A 46 5.21 -1.61 22.48
C ALA A 46 6.42 -2.39 23.02
N ALA A 47 6.55 -3.67 22.65
CA ALA A 47 7.68 -4.50 23.05
C ALA A 47 9.01 -3.97 22.49
N TYR A 48 9.02 -3.52 21.23
CA TYR A 48 10.18 -2.91 20.61
C TYR A 48 10.62 -1.65 21.37
N LEU A 49 9.70 -0.73 21.65
CA LEU A 49 10.00 0.50 22.39
C LEU A 49 10.50 0.21 23.81
N ALA A 50 9.94 -0.79 24.48
CA ALA A 50 10.39 -1.22 25.80
C ALA A 50 11.79 -1.86 25.79
N ALA A 51 12.19 -2.47 24.66
CA ALA A 51 13.50 -3.08 24.50
C ALA A 51 14.60 -2.09 24.05
N LEU A 52 14.24 -0.92 23.52
CA LEU A 52 15.23 0.08 23.07
C LEU A 52 16.25 0.49 24.14
N PRO A 53 15.87 0.73 25.42
CA PRO A 53 16.82 1.13 26.46
C PRO A 53 17.85 0.06 26.81
N SER A 54 17.65 -1.21 26.44
CA SER A 54 18.64 -2.27 26.67
C SER A 54 19.75 -2.30 25.62
N LEU A 55 19.65 -1.49 24.57
CA LEU A 55 20.65 -1.38 23.51
C LEU A 55 21.71 -0.32 23.84
N SER A 56 22.87 -0.41 23.19
CA SER A 56 23.82 0.72 23.19
C SER A 56 23.22 1.93 22.47
N THR A 57 23.71 3.13 22.79
CA THR A 57 23.19 4.39 22.23
C THR A 57 23.25 4.43 20.70
N ASP A 58 24.32 3.93 20.10
CA ASP A 58 24.46 3.84 18.64
C ASP A 58 23.49 2.81 18.03
N ALA A 59 23.34 1.64 18.65
CA ALA A 59 22.39 0.63 18.21
C ALA A 59 20.94 1.12 18.33
N GLN A 60 20.61 1.88 19.37
CA GLN A 60 19.31 2.49 19.57
C GLN A 60 18.98 3.47 18.43
N LYS A 61 19.90 4.38 18.09
CA LYS A 61 19.73 5.35 16.99
C LYS A 61 19.48 4.65 15.65
N ARG A 62 20.37 3.72 15.27
CA ARG A 62 20.22 2.96 14.01
C ARG A 62 18.93 2.15 13.97
N SER A 63 18.48 1.66 15.12
CA SER A 63 17.23 0.92 15.21
C SER A 63 16.03 1.85 14.94
N LEU A 64 15.98 3.02 15.58
CA LEU A 64 14.93 4.01 15.40
C LEU A 64 14.90 4.54 13.97
N GLU A 65 16.04 4.92 13.40
CA GLU A 65 16.13 5.41 12.02
C GLU A 65 15.51 4.43 11.01
N ARG A 66 15.74 3.12 11.18
CA ARG A 66 15.13 2.08 10.32
C ARG A 66 13.61 2.04 10.45
N VAL A 67 13.08 2.18 11.66
CA VAL A 67 11.63 2.18 11.89
C VAL A 67 11.00 3.48 11.36
N GLU A 68 11.63 4.61 11.62
CA GLU A 68 11.19 5.94 11.18
C GLU A 68 11.19 6.07 9.65
N ALA A 69 12.10 5.40 8.95
CA ALA A 69 12.09 5.32 7.49
C ALA A 69 10.83 4.62 6.93
N CYS A 70 10.21 3.72 7.69
CA CYS A 70 8.97 3.06 7.29
C CYS A 70 7.72 3.91 7.56
N ILE A 71 7.84 5.02 8.28
CA ILE A 71 6.72 5.92 8.60
C ILE A 71 6.57 6.94 7.47
N THR A 72 5.73 6.63 6.49
CA THR A 72 5.61 7.45 5.26
C THR A 72 4.52 8.51 5.32
N ARG A 73 3.52 8.35 6.19
CA ARG A 73 2.38 9.24 6.25
C ARG A 73 2.75 10.58 6.90
N PRO A 74 2.55 11.74 6.23
CA PRO A 74 3.00 13.04 6.76
C PRO A 74 2.45 13.38 8.15
N LYS A 75 1.14 13.13 8.37
CA LYS A 75 0.50 13.37 9.68
C LYS A 75 1.12 12.54 10.81
N ASP A 76 1.50 11.30 10.51
CA ASP A 76 2.08 10.40 11.52
C ASP A 76 3.54 10.80 11.80
N ARG A 77 4.27 11.30 10.78
CA ARG A 77 5.61 11.88 10.94
C ARG A 77 5.57 13.16 11.78
N GLU A 78 4.64 14.07 11.50
CA GLU A 78 4.41 15.29 12.27
C GLU A 78 4.09 14.97 13.73
N PHE A 79 3.18 14.01 13.97
CA PHE A 79 2.84 13.55 15.32
C PHE A 79 4.06 13.03 16.10
N LEU A 80 5.01 12.39 15.41
CA LEU A 80 6.23 11.85 16.01
C LEU A 80 7.40 12.84 16.01
N GLY A 81 7.24 14.06 15.50
CA GLY A 81 8.31 15.06 15.39
C GLY A 81 9.39 14.69 14.37
N LEU A 82 9.07 13.84 13.38
CA LEU A 82 10.00 13.42 12.35
C LEU A 82 10.02 14.41 11.18
N GLU A 83 11.19 14.60 10.59
CA GLU A 83 11.37 15.43 9.39
C GLU A 83 10.44 14.97 8.26
N PRO A 84 9.78 15.89 7.53
CA PRO A 84 8.97 15.54 6.37
C PRO A 84 9.79 14.76 5.34
N LEU A 85 9.23 13.69 4.77
CA LEU A 85 9.84 13.03 3.62
C LEU A 85 9.80 14.01 2.45
N LYS A 86 10.95 14.31 1.86
CA LYS A 86 11.01 15.09 0.62
C LYS A 86 10.31 14.28 -0.46
N ASP A 87 9.29 14.85 -1.08
CA ASP A 87 8.62 14.24 -2.22
C ASP A 87 9.65 14.04 -3.33
N THR A 88 10.13 12.81 -3.53
CA THR A 88 10.99 12.46 -4.67
C THR A 88 10.22 12.46 -6.00
N ASN A 89 8.98 12.96 -5.98
CA ASN A 89 8.12 13.15 -7.15
C ASN A 89 8.00 14.63 -7.55
N SER A 90 8.96 15.48 -7.16
CA SER A 90 9.20 16.70 -7.92
C SER A 90 9.71 16.28 -9.29
N HIS A 91 8.81 16.19 -10.28
CA HIS A 91 9.17 16.38 -11.67
C HIS A 91 10.07 17.61 -11.70
N SER A 92 11.36 17.40 -11.95
CA SER A 92 12.22 18.46 -12.43
C SER A 92 11.49 19.04 -13.63
N LYS A 93 11.00 20.28 -13.50
CA LYS A 93 10.75 21.11 -14.67
C LYS A 93 12.12 21.35 -15.28
N ILE A 94 12.61 20.38 -16.06
CA ILE A 94 13.62 20.65 -17.07
C ILE A 94 12.92 21.65 -17.98
N SER A 95 13.40 22.88 -17.90
CA SER A 95 13.07 24.01 -18.76
C SER A 95 13.05 23.53 -20.21
N LYS A 96 11.87 23.56 -20.83
CA LYS A 96 11.67 23.42 -22.27
C LYS A 96 12.20 24.68 -22.96
N ASP A 97 13.51 24.87 -22.99
CA ASP A 97 14.18 25.89 -23.82
C ASP A 97 15.62 25.42 -24.11
N ALA A 98 15.77 24.30 -24.80
CA ALA A 98 17.07 23.88 -25.37
C ALA A 98 16.98 22.97 -26.62
N ASP A 99 15.79 22.59 -27.10
CA ASP A 99 15.63 21.72 -28.29
C ASP A 99 15.49 22.52 -29.60
N LYS A 100 16.39 23.49 -29.82
CA LYS A 100 16.60 24.13 -31.12
C LYS A 100 18.06 24.48 -31.34
N ALA A 101 18.97 23.50 -31.26
CA ALA A 101 20.35 23.72 -31.73
C ALA A 101 21.18 22.47 -32.06
N VAL A 102 20.70 21.23 -31.83
CA VAL A 102 21.59 20.05 -31.89
C VAL A 102 21.01 18.92 -32.76
N THR A 103 20.52 19.24 -33.95
CA THR A 103 20.27 18.23 -35.01
C THR A 103 20.93 18.64 -36.33
N ALA A 104 22.08 19.33 -36.26
CA ALA A 104 22.87 19.71 -37.43
C ALA A 104 24.10 18.81 -37.67
N ASP A 105 24.48 17.91 -36.74
CA ASP A 105 25.75 17.16 -36.80
C ASP A 105 25.61 15.66 -36.47
N LEU A 106 24.67 14.96 -37.13
CA LEU A 106 24.64 13.49 -37.10
C LEU A 106 24.89 12.90 -38.50
N PRO A 107 25.96 12.09 -38.70
CA PRO A 107 26.48 11.68 -40.01
C PRO A 107 25.75 10.47 -40.61
N PHE A 108 24.42 10.38 -40.49
CA PHE A 108 23.66 9.21 -40.96
C PHE A 108 22.43 9.55 -41.83
N ALA A 109 22.38 10.74 -42.42
CA ALA A 109 21.33 11.10 -43.37
C ALA A 109 21.88 11.19 -44.81
N SER A 110 22.22 10.03 -45.40
CA SER A 110 22.30 9.91 -46.86
C SER A 110 22.02 8.48 -47.34
N SER A 111 20.75 8.24 -47.68
CA SER A 111 20.42 7.46 -48.87
C SER A 111 18.98 7.75 -49.31
N PRO A 112 18.75 8.48 -50.41
CA PRO A 112 17.45 8.49 -51.06
C PRO A 112 17.24 7.13 -51.74
N THR A 113 16.15 6.45 -51.39
CA THR A 113 15.63 5.29 -52.11
C THR A 113 15.04 5.79 -53.43
N SER A 114 15.66 5.44 -54.56
CA SER A 114 15.09 5.67 -55.90
C SER A 114 14.05 4.60 -56.22
N GLU A 115 12.97 5.05 -56.87
CA GLU A 115 11.93 4.25 -57.56
C GLU A 115 12.50 3.30 -58.62
#